data_AF-A0A7S0UFY1-F1
#
_entry.id   AF-A0A7S0UFY1-F1
#
_cell.length_a   1.000
_cell.length_b   1.000
_cell.length_c   1.000
_cell.angle_alpha   90.00
_cell.angle_beta   90.00
_cell.angle_gamma   90.00
#
_symmetry.space_group_name_H-M   'P 1'
#
loop_
_entity.id
_entity.type
_entity.pdbx_description
1 polymer ?
#
loop_
_entity_poly.entity_id
_entity_poly.type
_entity_poly.pdbx_seq_one_letter_code
_entity_poly.pdbx_strand_id
1 'polypeptide(L)'
;AYNSAMIEERARLKFHVGDDIENRYKLSGYGIPLDQLPITESGKLKNVHFKKWLQLRKTIESSNTTVENDPGSIVECPNLNDVVFRPSQSTMCHPGNVMFRSLVESKHFEHSIAPSREAKIDVTRSVMIAVNQLGGRFLVWNNETWWTEITDEKVIYSKIAVFFRNSKVSAKARSNRQTTKSSTYIFADQDKRRKIDVCRGDMNDETCFGFV
;
A
#
# COMPACT_ATOMS: atom_id res chain seq x y z
N ALA A 1 27.76 -44.67 -0.06
CA ALA A 1 28.50 -43.51 0.46
C ALA A 1 27.96 -42.25 -0.21
N TYR A 2 27.04 -41.54 0.45
CA TYR A 2 26.52 -40.25 -0.02
C TYR A 2 27.26 -39.14 0.74
N ASN A 3 28.14 -38.44 0.04
CA ASN A 3 28.80 -37.24 0.55
C ASN A 3 27.76 -36.11 0.63
N SER A 4 27.06 -36.03 1.75
CA SER A 4 26.22 -34.88 2.09
C SER A 4 27.14 -33.77 2.59
N ALA A 5 27.73 -33.03 1.65
CA ALA A 5 28.49 -31.83 1.97
C ALA A 5 27.53 -30.81 2.60
N MET A 6 27.60 -30.67 3.93
CA MET A 6 27.04 -29.52 4.63
C MET A 6 27.67 -28.27 4.02
N ILE A 7 26.89 -27.56 3.21
CA ILE A 7 27.21 -26.18 2.85
C ILE A 7 27.00 -25.39 4.14
N GLU A 8 28.08 -25.17 4.90
CA GLU A 8 28.10 -24.17 5.95
C GLU A 8 27.76 -22.83 5.30
N GLU A 9 26.53 -22.34 5.53
CA GLU A 9 26.15 -20.98 5.19
C GLU A 9 26.95 -20.01 6.05
N ARG A 10 28.20 -19.74 5.63
CA ARG A 10 29.02 -18.69 6.23
C ARG A 10 28.40 -17.36 5.86
N ALA A 11 27.67 -16.75 6.79
CA ALA A 11 27.23 -15.36 6.67
C ALA A 11 28.45 -14.47 6.41
N ARG A 12 28.52 -13.88 5.21
CA ARG A 12 29.60 -12.97 4.82
C ARG A 12 29.22 -11.56 5.27
N LEU A 13 29.87 -11.09 6.32
CA LEU A 13 29.76 -9.71 6.78
C LEU A 13 30.82 -8.84 6.09
N LYS A 14 30.40 -7.75 5.45
CA LYS A 14 31.31 -6.76 4.86
C LYS A 14 31.01 -5.38 5.44
N PHE A 15 32.01 -4.76 6.05
CA PHE A 15 31.91 -3.41 6.58
C PHE A 15 32.26 -2.38 5.51
N HIS A 16 31.48 -1.31 5.45
CA HIS A 16 31.74 -0.15 4.62
C HIS A 16 32.06 1.02 5.55
N VAL A 17 33.30 1.49 5.49
CA VAL A 17 33.79 2.65 6.25
C VAL A 17 34.29 3.66 5.22
N GLY A 18 33.91 4.92 5.36
CA GLY A 18 34.18 5.97 4.39
C GLY A 18 33.13 7.07 4.46
N ASP A 19 33.18 7.97 3.48
CA ASP A 19 32.20 9.05 3.36
C ASP A 19 30.80 8.51 3.04
N ASP A 20 29.75 9.21 3.49
CA ASP A 20 28.35 8.78 3.33
C ASP A 20 28.01 8.57 1.85
N ILE A 21 28.49 9.49 1.00
CA ILE A 21 28.29 9.44 -0.45
C ILE A 21 28.96 8.19 -1.05
N GLU A 22 30.19 7.89 -0.64
CA GLU A 22 30.94 6.72 -1.12
C GLU A 22 30.24 5.41 -0.72
N ASN A 23 29.77 5.33 0.52
CA ASN A 23 29.05 4.15 1.02
C ASN A 23 27.73 3.95 0.28
N ARG A 24 26.99 5.03 0.00
CA ARG A 24 25.77 4.99 -0.82
C ARG A 24 26.04 4.48 -2.24
N TYR A 25 27.11 4.95 -2.89
CA TYR A 25 27.48 4.43 -4.21
C TYR A 25 27.85 2.95 -4.17
N LYS A 26 28.59 2.50 -3.14
CA LYS A 26 28.90 1.08 -2.96
C LYS A 26 27.63 0.24 -2.76
N LEU A 27 26.70 0.69 -1.92
CA LEU A 27 25.43 0.01 -1.67
C LEU A 27 24.54 -0.05 -2.92
N SER A 28 24.48 1.05 -3.69
CA SER A 28 23.78 1.07 -4.98
C SER A 28 24.39 0.09 -5.98
N GLY A 29 25.72 -0.09 -5.97
CA GLY A 29 26.40 -1.10 -6.77
C GLY A 29 26.02 -2.55 -6.44
N TYR A 30 25.52 -2.80 -5.23
CA TYR A 30 24.93 -4.10 -4.84
C TYR A 30 23.44 -4.22 -5.20
N GLY A 31 22.85 -3.21 -5.84
CA GLY A 31 21.42 -3.16 -6.14
C GLY A 31 20.54 -2.86 -4.91
N ILE A 32 21.12 -2.36 -3.82
CA ILE A 32 20.37 -2.01 -2.61
C ILE A 32 19.77 -0.60 -2.79
N PRO A 33 18.43 -0.45 -2.79
CA PRO A 33 17.77 0.84 -2.95
C PRO A 33 18.04 1.74 -1.73
N LEU A 34 18.64 2.91 -1.97
CA LEU A 34 19.08 3.84 -0.93
C LEU A 34 17.92 4.57 -0.24
N ASP A 35 16.83 4.76 -0.96
CA ASP A 35 15.59 5.36 -0.49
C ASP A 35 14.89 4.52 0.59
N GLN A 36 15.16 3.20 0.60
CA GLN A 36 14.65 2.28 1.61
C GLN A 36 15.48 2.24 2.89
N LEU A 37 16.68 2.83 2.88
CA LEU A 37 17.50 2.88 4.08
C LEU A 37 16.89 3.84 5.11
N PRO A 38 16.85 3.49 6.40
CA PRO A 38 16.31 4.34 7.44
C PRO A 38 17.31 5.44 7.84
N ILE A 39 17.95 6.11 6.87
CA ILE A 39 18.95 7.17 7.09
C ILE A 39 18.54 8.39 6.26
N THR A 40 18.68 9.61 6.81
CA THR A 40 18.48 10.87 6.08
C THR A 40 19.73 11.22 5.26
N GLU A 41 19.64 12.19 4.35
CA GLU A 41 20.82 12.72 3.63
C GLU A 41 21.90 13.28 4.59
N SER A 42 21.50 13.71 5.79
CA SER A 42 22.40 14.16 6.85
C SER A 42 23.02 13.04 7.70
N GLY A 43 22.80 11.76 7.35
CA GLY A 43 23.30 10.62 8.13
C GLY A 43 22.51 10.32 9.41
N LYS A 44 21.38 10.99 9.65
CA LYS A 44 20.56 10.79 10.85
C LYS A 44 19.61 9.61 10.65
N LEU A 45 19.55 8.70 11.62
CA LEU A 45 18.65 7.53 11.55
C LEU A 45 17.16 7.94 11.69
N LYS A 46 16.33 7.44 10.77
CA LYS A 46 14.87 7.58 10.78
C LYS A 46 14.24 6.63 11.80
N ASN A 47 14.23 7.06 13.06
CA ASN A 47 13.73 6.22 14.16
C ASN A 47 12.20 6.16 14.30
N VAL A 48 11.43 6.86 13.47
CA VAL A 48 9.97 6.97 13.63
C VAL A 48 9.30 5.59 13.50
N HIS A 49 9.55 4.88 12.40
CA HIS A 49 8.97 3.56 12.18
C HIS A 49 9.52 2.51 13.15
N PHE A 50 10.82 2.59 13.46
CA PHE A 50 11.46 1.70 14.42
C PHE A 50 10.85 1.82 15.82
N LYS A 51 10.61 3.05 16.31
CA LYS A 51 9.95 3.29 17.59
C LYS A 51 8.53 2.71 17.62
N LYS A 52 7.77 2.87 16.52
CA LYS A 52 6.43 2.28 16.39
C LYS A 52 6.48 0.76 16.41
N TRP A 53 7.44 0.16 15.70
CA TRP A 53 7.67 -1.27 15.73
C TRP A 53 8.03 -1.79 17.14
N LEU A 54 8.89 -1.08 17.88
CA LEU A 54 9.21 -1.41 19.27
C LEU A 54 7.97 -1.31 20.18
N GLN A 55 7.11 -0.32 19.98
CA GLN A 55 5.85 -0.19 20.74
C GLN A 55 4.93 -1.37 20.45
N LEU A 56 4.70 -1.68 19.18
CA LEU A 56 3.93 -2.85 18.75
C LEU A 56 4.48 -4.14 19.37
N ARG A 57 5.79 -4.33 19.34
CA ARG A 57 6.43 -5.52 19.89
C ARG A 57 6.21 -5.67 21.39
N LYS A 58 6.35 -4.57 22.13
CA LYS A 58 6.02 -4.54 23.57
C LYS A 58 4.56 -4.90 23.83
N THR A 59 3.63 -4.43 23.00
CA THR A 59 2.20 -4.74 23.14
C THR A 59 1.94 -6.24 22.95
N ILE A 60 2.50 -6.84 21.89
CA ILE A 60 2.35 -8.27 21.58
C ILE A 60 2.92 -9.15 22.70
N GLU A 61 4.11 -8.79 23.20
CA GLU A 61 4.76 -9.51 24.28
C GLU A 61 3.97 -9.40 25.60
N SER A 62 3.36 -8.24 25.85
CA SER A 62 2.52 -8.03 27.04
C SER A 62 1.21 -8.82 26.96
N SER A 63 0.56 -8.84 25.79
CA SER A 63 -0.73 -9.54 25.61
C SER A 63 -0.60 -11.06 25.74
N ASN A 64 0.53 -11.64 25.33
CA ASN A 64 0.78 -13.08 25.45
C ASN A 64 0.88 -13.58 26.90
N THR A 65 1.01 -12.68 27.87
CA THR A 65 1.17 -13.04 29.29
C THR A 65 -0.18 -13.29 29.99
N THR A 66 -1.29 -12.79 29.43
CA THR A 66 -2.63 -12.95 29.99
C THR A 66 -3.43 -13.97 29.17
N VAL A 67 -3.59 -15.18 29.72
CA VAL A 67 -4.15 -16.38 29.06
C VAL A 67 -5.63 -16.25 28.63
N GLU A 68 -6.34 -15.18 28.99
CA GLU A 68 -7.82 -15.16 28.93
C GLU A 68 -8.49 -14.05 28.10
N ASN A 69 -7.78 -13.28 27.29
CA ASN A 69 -8.44 -12.34 26.38
C ASN A 69 -7.85 -12.43 24.99
N ASP A 70 -8.68 -12.86 24.03
CA ASP A 70 -8.41 -12.84 22.59
C ASP A 70 -8.08 -11.38 22.20
N PRO A 71 -6.79 -11.02 22.11
CA PRO A 71 -6.41 -9.65 21.82
C PRO A 71 -6.71 -9.47 20.35
N GLY A 72 -7.84 -8.80 20.05
CA GLY A 72 -8.38 -8.64 18.71
C GLY A 72 -7.29 -8.60 17.65
N SER A 73 -7.27 -9.63 16.78
CA SER A 73 -6.15 -10.05 15.92
C SER A 73 -5.20 -8.90 15.56
N ILE A 74 -4.13 -8.75 16.33
CA ILE A 74 -3.05 -7.81 16.01
C ILE A 74 -2.35 -8.36 14.77
N VAL A 75 -2.46 -7.64 13.65
CA VAL A 75 -1.79 -8.00 12.39
C VAL A 75 -0.60 -7.07 12.19
N GLU A 76 0.62 -7.64 12.27
CA GLU A 76 1.87 -6.88 12.07
C GLU A 76 2.01 -6.43 10.60
N CYS A 77 1.80 -7.36 9.67
CA CYS A 77 1.97 -7.17 8.24
C CYS A 77 0.77 -7.73 7.46
N PRO A 78 0.10 -6.93 6.62
CA PRO A 78 -0.95 -7.41 5.72
C PRO A 78 -0.43 -8.45 4.74
N ASN A 79 -1.27 -9.41 4.38
CA ASN A 79 -1.00 -10.34 3.30
C ASN A 79 -1.22 -9.66 1.93
N LEU A 80 -0.70 -10.25 0.85
CA LEU A 80 -0.82 -9.74 -0.52
C LEU A 80 -2.28 -9.52 -0.96
N ASN A 81 -3.20 -10.37 -0.50
CA ASN A 81 -4.62 -10.31 -0.84
C ASN A 81 -5.44 -9.48 0.16
N ASP A 82 -4.84 -9.00 1.25
CA ASP A 82 -5.55 -8.21 2.26
C ASP A 82 -5.87 -6.81 1.71
N VAL A 83 -7.09 -6.36 2.00
CA VAL A 83 -7.59 -5.03 1.66
C VAL A 83 -7.36 -4.13 2.87
N VAL A 84 -6.52 -3.12 2.68
CA VAL A 84 -6.03 -2.27 3.77
C VAL A 84 -6.62 -0.87 3.69
N PHE A 85 -7.23 -0.41 4.79
CA PHE A 85 -7.78 0.93 4.92
C PHE A 85 -6.92 1.76 5.84
N ARG A 86 -6.31 2.82 5.29
CA ARG A 86 -5.58 3.83 6.05
C ARG A 86 -6.03 5.22 5.62
N PRO A 87 -6.10 6.20 6.55
CA PRO A 87 -6.44 7.57 6.21
C PRO A 87 -5.49 8.26 5.20
N SER A 88 -4.34 7.66 4.86
CA SER A 88 -3.36 8.22 3.91
C SER A 88 -3.39 7.52 2.54
N GLN A 89 -3.14 8.31 1.48
CA GLN A 89 -3.19 7.89 0.07
C GLN A 89 -2.20 6.76 -0.30
N SER A 90 -1.15 6.54 0.51
CA SER A 90 -0.09 5.56 0.25
C SER A 90 -0.58 4.10 0.22
N THR A 91 -1.79 3.80 0.68
CA THR A 91 -2.33 2.42 0.68
C THR A 91 -2.91 1.97 -0.65
N MET A 92 -3.11 2.86 -1.62
CA MET A 92 -3.71 2.51 -2.92
C MET A 92 -2.84 1.62 -3.80
N CYS A 93 -1.53 1.59 -3.53
CA CYS A 93 -0.55 0.77 -4.24
C CYS A 93 -0.44 -0.66 -3.66
N HIS A 94 -1.10 -0.94 -2.53
CA HIS A 94 -1.09 -2.29 -1.96
C HIS A 94 -1.74 -3.27 -2.95
N PRO A 95 -1.14 -4.45 -3.23
CA PRO A 95 -1.65 -5.39 -4.22
C PRO A 95 -3.11 -5.78 -3.98
N GLY A 96 -3.49 -6.04 -2.72
CA GLY A 96 -4.87 -6.35 -2.35
C GLY A 96 -5.84 -5.19 -2.62
N ASN A 97 -5.39 -3.93 -2.48
CA ASN A 97 -6.20 -2.76 -2.83
C ASN A 97 -6.33 -2.56 -4.34
N VAL A 98 -5.30 -2.92 -5.12
CA VAL A 98 -5.37 -2.92 -6.59
C VAL A 98 -6.39 -3.94 -7.06
N MET A 99 -6.32 -5.17 -6.56
CA MET A 99 -7.28 -6.24 -6.85
C MET A 99 -8.70 -5.84 -6.45
N PHE A 100 -8.87 -5.36 -5.22
CA PHE A 100 -10.16 -4.90 -4.70
C PHE A 100 -10.78 -3.79 -5.55
N ARG A 101 -9.99 -2.80 -6.02
CA ARG A 101 -10.50 -1.77 -6.93
C ARG A 101 -11.01 -2.36 -8.24
N SER A 102 -10.30 -3.32 -8.80
CA SER A 102 -10.75 -4.02 -10.02
C SER A 102 -12.08 -4.74 -9.78
N LEU A 103 -12.27 -5.39 -8.63
CA LEU A 103 -13.54 -6.00 -8.25
C LEU A 103 -14.67 -4.97 -8.14
N VAL A 104 -14.44 -3.85 -7.44
CA VAL A 104 -15.41 -2.77 -7.30
C VAL A 104 -15.77 -2.16 -8.65
N GLU A 105 -14.79 -1.95 -9.53
CA GLU A 105 -15.02 -1.44 -10.88
C GLU A 105 -15.85 -2.41 -11.72
N SER A 106 -15.59 -3.72 -11.64
CA SER A 106 -16.37 -4.73 -12.37
C SER A 106 -17.83 -4.79 -11.94
N LYS A 107 -18.11 -4.55 -10.66
CA LYS A 107 -19.46 -4.56 -10.06
C LYS A 107 -20.13 -3.19 -10.00
N HIS A 108 -19.45 -2.16 -10.52
CA HIS A 108 -19.91 -0.78 -10.43
C HIS A 108 -21.26 -0.55 -11.13
N PHE A 109 -21.44 -1.13 -12.32
CA PHE A 109 -22.68 -1.00 -13.09
C PHE A 109 -23.86 -1.61 -12.33
N GLU A 110 -23.72 -2.85 -11.87
CA GLU A 110 -24.72 -3.57 -11.05
C GLU A 110 -25.14 -2.74 -9.82
N HIS A 111 -24.16 -2.21 -9.09
CA HIS A 111 -24.42 -1.35 -7.93
C HIS A 111 -25.12 -0.03 -8.30
N SER A 112 -24.87 0.51 -9.49
CA SER A 112 -25.46 1.78 -9.92
C SER A 112 -26.89 1.66 -10.43
N ILE A 113 -27.26 0.54 -11.05
CA ILE A 113 -28.63 0.28 -11.52
C ILE A 113 -29.55 -0.28 -10.43
N ALA A 114 -28.97 -0.77 -9.33
CA ALA A 114 -29.72 -1.35 -8.21
C ALA A 114 -30.78 -0.36 -7.67
N PRO A 115 -32.08 -0.73 -7.68
CA PRO A 115 -33.18 0.18 -7.38
C PRO A 115 -33.33 0.43 -5.87
N SER A 116 -33.01 -0.57 -5.05
CA SER A 116 -33.20 -0.53 -3.60
C SER A 116 -31.87 -0.50 -2.84
N ARG A 117 -31.93 -0.14 -1.55
CA ARG A 117 -30.77 -0.17 -0.66
C ARG A 117 -30.31 -1.60 -0.43
N GLU A 118 -31.25 -2.52 -0.33
CA GLU A 118 -31.06 -3.95 -0.12
C GLU A 118 -30.29 -4.55 -1.31
N ALA A 119 -30.69 -4.23 -2.54
CA ALA A 119 -29.98 -4.69 -3.74
C ALA A 119 -28.53 -4.17 -3.81
N LYS A 120 -28.25 -2.95 -3.31
CA LYS A 120 -26.87 -2.43 -3.21
C LYS A 120 -26.04 -3.15 -2.16
N ILE A 121 -26.68 -3.56 -1.06
CA ILE A 121 -26.08 -4.41 -0.03
C ILE A 121 -25.69 -5.76 -0.64
N ASP A 122 -26.54 -6.36 -1.46
CA ASP A 122 -26.23 -7.65 -2.10
C ASP A 122 -25.04 -7.57 -3.07
N VAL A 123 -24.96 -6.51 -3.88
CA VAL A 123 -23.80 -6.29 -4.76
C VAL A 123 -22.51 -6.09 -3.94
N THR A 124 -22.60 -5.34 -2.83
CA THR A 124 -21.44 -5.12 -1.95
C THR A 124 -21.02 -6.41 -1.24
N ARG A 125 -21.99 -7.23 -0.81
CA ARG A 125 -21.74 -8.54 -0.21
C ARG A 125 -21.04 -9.47 -1.22
N SER A 126 -21.42 -9.43 -2.50
CA SER A 126 -20.71 -10.18 -3.55
C SER A 126 -19.23 -9.81 -3.64
N VAL A 127 -18.88 -8.52 -3.50
CA VAL A 127 -17.48 -8.07 -3.47
C VAL A 127 -16.76 -8.60 -2.22
N MET A 128 -17.40 -8.55 -1.05
CA MET A 128 -16.83 -9.08 0.20
C MET A 128 -16.54 -10.58 0.09
N ILE A 129 -17.48 -11.35 -0.45
CA ILE A 129 -17.33 -12.79 -0.67
C ILE A 129 -16.15 -13.06 -1.62
N ALA A 130 -16.03 -12.30 -2.71
CA ALA A 130 -14.94 -12.48 -3.68
C ALA A 130 -13.56 -12.24 -3.05
N VAL A 131 -13.42 -11.21 -2.20
CA VAL A 131 -12.16 -10.97 -1.46
C VAL A 131 -11.85 -12.11 -0.50
N ASN A 132 -12.85 -12.59 0.24
CA ASN A 132 -12.68 -13.69 1.19
C ASN A 132 -12.34 -15.02 0.50
N GLN A 133 -12.90 -15.29 -0.69
CA GLN A 133 -12.58 -16.47 -1.50
C GLN A 133 -11.11 -16.49 -1.94
N LEU A 134 -10.48 -15.32 -2.09
CA LEU A 134 -9.06 -15.18 -2.37
C LEU A 134 -8.18 -15.24 -1.11
N GLY A 135 -8.78 -15.51 0.06
CA GLY A 135 -8.10 -15.51 1.35
C GLY A 135 -7.68 -14.10 1.82
N GLY A 136 -8.32 -13.06 1.29
CA GLY A 136 -8.07 -11.68 1.70
C GLY A 136 -8.97 -11.27 2.87
N ARG A 137 -8.42 -10.46 3.77
CA ARG A 137 -9.14 -9.87 4.90
C ARG A 137 -9.26 -8.36 4.75
N PHE A 138 -10.19 -7.76 5.48
CA PHE A 138 -10.34 -6.31 5.56
C PHE A 138 -9.65 -5.79 6.80
N LEU A 139 -8.59 -5.01 6.60
CA LEU A 139 -7.76 -4.49 7.68
C LEU A 139 -7.91 -2.98 7.79
N VAL A 140 -7.96 -2.46 9.01
CA VAL A 140 -7.91 -1.02 9.29
C VAL A 140 -6.66 -0.70 10.11
N TRP A 141 -6.02 0.42 9.79
CA TRP A 141 -4.89 0.90 10.56
C TRP A 141 -5.38 1.51 11.88
N ASN A 142 -4.99 0.94 13.01
CA ASN A 142 -5.30 1.48 14.33
C ASN A 142 -4.40 2.70 14.63
N ASN A 143 -4.89 3.58 15.50
CA ASN A 143 -4.14 4.72 16.04
C ASN A 143 -2.87 4.27 16.78
N GLU A 144 -2.87 3.05 17.29
CA GLU A 144 -1.80 2.47 18.12
C GLU A 144 -0.67 1.79 17.34
N THR A 145 -0.71 1.83 15.99
CA THR A 145 0.37 1.45 15.04
C THR A 145 0.38 0.04 14.46
N TRP A 146 -0.73 -0.69 14.53
CA TRP A 146 -0.89 -1.99 13.86
C TRP A 146 -2.16 -2.07 13.02
N TRP A 147 -2.28 -3.16 12.27
CA TRP A 147 -3.49 -3.50 11.55
C TRP A 147 -4.43 -4.30 12.45
N THR A 148 -5.70 -3.96 12.41
CA THR A 148 -6.76 -4.75 13.03
C THR A 148 -7.71 -5.26 11.97
N GLU A 149 -8.09 -6.52 12.10
CA GLU A 149 -9.10 -7.11 11.24
C GLU A 149 -10.48 -6.56 11.57
N ILE A 150 -11.20 -6.14 10.55
CA ILE A 150 -12.59 -5.70 10.69
C ILE A 150 -13.47 -6.93 10.59
N THR A 151 -14.12 -7.29 11.70
CA THR A 151 -15.07 -8.41 11.76
C THR A 151 -16.52 -7.97 11.52
N ASP A 152 -16.84 -6.70 11.79
CA ASP A 152 -18.20 -6.17 11.57
C ASP A 152 -18.47 -5.89 10.09
N GLU A 153 -19.36 -6.69 9.50
CA GLU A 153 -19.83 -6.52 8.12
C GLU A 153 -20.37 -5.13 7.82
N LYS A 154 -21.01 -4.46 8.79
CA LYS A 154 -21.58 -3.11 8.59
C LYS A 154 -20.49 -2.07 8.34
N VAL A 155 -19.37 -2.20 9.03
CA VAL A 155 -18.20 -1.31 8.87
C VAL A 155 -17.57 -1.56 7.50
N ILE A 156 -17.38 -2.83 7.12
CA ILE A 156 -16.84 -3.21 5.81
C ILE A 156 -17.73 -2.64 4.70
N TYR A 157 -19.04 -2.85 4.78
CA TYR A 157 -20.02 -2.33 3.84
C TYR A 157 -19.89 -0.81 3.67
N SER A 158 -19.84 -0.09 4.79
CA SER A 158 -19.73 1.38 4.78
C SER A 158 -18.44 1.84 4.09
N LYS A 159 -17.32 1.12 4.28
CA LYS A 159 -16.07 1.39 3.56
C LYS A 159 -16.22 1.13 2.07
N ILE A 160 -16.73 -0.04 1.65
CA ILE A 160 -16.87 -0.38 0.22
C ILE A 160 -17.82 0.60 -0.50
N ALA A 161 -18.90 1.03 0.16
CA ALA A 161 -19.84 2.02 -0.40
C ALA A 161 -19.14 3.35 -0.74
N VAL A 162 -18.15 3.78 0.04
CA VAL A 162 -17.33 4.97 -0.27
C VAL A 162 -16.51 4.73 -1.55
N PHE A 163 -15.97 3.54 -1.77
CA PHE A 163 -15.25 3.21 -3.01
C PHE A 163 -16.16 3.25 -4.24
N PHE A 164 -17.38 2.71 -4.15
CA PHE A 164 -18.38 2.82 -5.22
C PHE A 164 -18.78 4.28 -5.52
N ARG A 165 -18.75 5.17 -4.53
CA ARG A 165 -18.99 6.61 -4.74
C ARG A 165 -17.81 7.26 -5.44
N ASN A 166 -16.58 6.94 -5.04
CA ASN A 166 -15.36 7.55 -5.58
C ASN A 166 -15.07 7.09 -7.01
N SER A 167 -15.39 5.83 -7.36
CA SER A 167 -15.28 5.33 -8.73
C SER A 167 -16.13 6.14 -9.71
N LYS A 168 -17.33 6.61 -9.30
CA LYS A 168 -18.19 7.49 -10.11
C LYS A 168 -17.53 8.83 -10.44
N VAL A 169 -16.88 9.42 -9.44
CA VAL A 169 -16.19 10.71 -9.59
C VAL A 169 -15.01 10.57 -10.56
N SER A 170 -14.22 9.51 -10.42
CA SER A 170 -13.09 9.24 -11.32
C SER A 170 -13.53 8.96 -12.76
N ALA A 171 -14.59 8.17 -12.96
CA ALA A 171 -15.13 7.89 -14.28
C ALA A 171 -15.61 9.17 -15.00
N LYS A 172 -16.31 10.06 -14.27
CA LYS A 172 -16.75 11.36 -14.81
C LYS A 172 -15.56 12.29 -15.12
N ALA A 173 -14.55 12.33 -14.26
CA ALA A 173 -13.33 13.09 -14.51
C ALA A 173 -12.56 12.60 -15.74
N ARG A 174 -12.47 11.27 -15.94
CA ARG A 174 -11.89 10.66 -17.14
C ARG A 174 -12.68 11.00 -18.40
N SER A 175 -14.01 10.93 -18.35
CA SER A 175 -14.87 11.30 -19.48
C SER A 175 -14.80 12.80 -19.83
N ASN A 176 -14.58 13.65 -18.83
CA ASN A 176 -14.48 15.10 -18.99
C ASN A 176 -13.06 15.57 -19.32
N ARG A 177 -12.08 14.66 -19.35
CA ARG A 177 -10.71 15.00 -19.73
C ARG A 177 -10.74 15.34 -21.21
N GLN A 178 -10.65 16.63 -21.53
CA GLN A 178 -10.49 17.08 -22.91
C GLN A 178 -9.28 16.34 -23.48
N THR A 179 -9.53 15.44 -24.43
CA THR A 179 -8.47 14.89 -25.26
C THR A 179 -8.06 16.02 -26.18
N THR A 180 -7.07 16.81 -25.76
CA THR A 180 -6.41 17.76 -26.65
C THR A 180 -5.81 16.93 -27.77
N LYS A 181 -6.49 16.90 -28.93
CA LYS A 181 -5.93 16.39 -30.18
C LYS A 181 -4.93 17.42 -30.71
N SER A 182 -3.93 17.77 -29.92
CA SER A 182 -2.83 18.61 -30.37
C SER A 182 -1.90 17.72 -31.19
N SER A 183 -1.89 17.92 -32.52
CA SER A 183 -0.88 17.36 -33.40
C SER A 183 0.47 17.99 -33.03
N THR A 184 1.33 17.25 -32.33
CA THR A 184 2.63 17.70 -31.82
C THR A 184 3.70 17.90 -32.90
N TYR A 185 3.35 17.91 -34.18
CA TYR A 185 4.30 18.17 -35.27
C TYR A 185 4.92 19.59 -35.22
N ILE A 186 4.31 20.54 -34.51
CA ILE A 186 4.81 21.92 -34.37
C ILE A 186 5.92 22.06 -33.32
N PHE A 187 6.10 21.07 -32.42
CA PHE A 187 7.09 21.13 -31.33
C PHE A 187 8.35 20.28 -31.56
N ALA A 188 8.49 19.66 -32.73
CA ALA A 188 9.56 18.71 -33.01
C ALA A 188 10.98 19.31 -33.06
N ASP A 189 11.14 20.64 -33.02
CA ASP A 189 12.43 21.29 -33.24
C ASP A 189 12.98 22.09 -32.04
N GLN A 190 12.53 21.81 -30.82
CA GLN A 190 13.09 22.46 -29.60
C GLN A 190 13.89 21.51 -28.67
N ASP A 191 13.88 20.20 -28.88
CA ASP A 191 14.48 19.22 -27.96
C ASP A 191 15.90 18.78 -28.34
N LYS A 192 16.81 19.74 -28.56
CA LYS A 192 18.27 19.43 -28.64
C LYS A 192 19.05 19.62 -27.36
N ARG A 193 18.43 19.97 -26.22
CA ARG A 193 19.10 19.97 -24.92
C ARG A 193 18.13 19.74 -23.78
N ARG A 194 18.01 18.50 -23.27
CA ARG A 194 17.83 18.25 -21.83
C ARG A 194 18.08 16.80 -21.42
N LYS A 195 18.61 16.71 -20.20
CA LYS A 195 19.06 15.55 -19.42
C LYS A 195 18.11 14.35 -19.48
N ILE A 196 18.71 13.17 -19.51
CA ILE A 196 18.09 11.92 -19.08
C ILE A 196 17.90 12.01 -17.56
N ASP A 197 16.66 12.26 -17.12
CA ASP A 197 16.26 12.08 -15.73
C ASP A 197 15.78 10.64 -15.55
N VAL A 198 16.54 9.89 -14.76
CA VAL A 198 16.17 8.58 -14.24
C VAL A 198 15.21 8.80 -13.07
N CYS A 199 13.97 8.35 -13.25
CA CYS A 199 12.96 8.08 -12.22
C CYS A 199 12.98 9.00 -10.97
N ARG A 200 12.43 10.21 -11.10
CA ARG A 200 11.83 10.91 -9.95
C ARG A 200 10.31 10.78 -10.04
N GLY A 201 9.75 10.06 -9.07
CA GLY A 201 8.31 10.07 -8.81
C GLY A 201 7.91 11.42 -8.24
N ASP A 202 7.47 12.33 -9.10
CA ASP A 202 6.70 13.51 -8.69
C ASP A 202 5.25 13.07 -8.41
N MET A 203 4.97 12.75 -7.15
CA MET A 203 3.61 12.83 -6.59
C MET A 203 3.42 14.25 -6.05
N ASN A 204 3.10 15.17 -6.95
CA ASN A 204 2.40 16.41 -6.61
C ASN A 204 1.08 16.39 -7.35
N ASP A 205 0.11 15.69 -6.75
CA ASP A 205 -1.30 15.94 -7.03
C ASP A 205 -1.98 16.13 -5.66
N GLU A 206 -1.89 17.36 -5.17
CA GLU A 206 -2.66 17.86 -4.03
C GLU A 206 -4.14 17.91 -4.40
N THR A 207 -4.78 16.74 -4.49
CA THR A 207 -6.23 16.68 -4.31
C THR A 207 -6.50 16.44 -2.84
N CYS A 208 -6.81 17.54 -2.16
CA CYS A 208 -7.43 17.59 -0.84
C CYS A 208 -8.54 16.52 -0.70
N PHE A 209 -8.31 15.52 0.13
CA PHE A 209 -9.37 14.67 0.66
C PHE A 209 -9.22 14.63 2.18
N GLY A 210 -9.79 15.65 2.82
CA GLY A 210 -10.04 15.63 4.25
C GLY A 210 -11.10 14.56 4.56
N PHE A 211 -10.73 13.62 5.42
CA PHE A 211 -11.71 12.86 6.19
C PHE A 211 -12.11 13.73 7.38
N VAL A 212 -13.40 14.05 7.49
CA VAL A 212 -14.03 14.48 8.74
C VAL A 212 -14.62 13.24 9.39
#